data_AF-A0A1G9Y0W1-F1
#
_entry.id   AF-A0A1G9Y0W1-F1
#
_cell.length_a   1.000
_cell.length_b   1.000
_cell.length_c   1.000
_cell.angle_alpha   90.00
_cell.angle_beta   90.00
_cell.angle_gamma   90.00
#
_symmetry.space_group_name_H-M   'P 1'
#
loop_
_entity.id
_entity.type
_entity.pdbx_description
1 polymer ?
#
loop_
_entity_poly.entity_id
_entity_poly.type
_entity_poly.pdbx_seq_one_letter_code
_entity_poly.pdbx_strand_id
1 'polypeptide(L)' 'MSISEAGQITGTKDKDYNLIWFVEACLSNALRMETYAEDAERSGDTELAAFFRRAQGESRKGAEQGKQLLAKRLGA' A
#
# COMPACT_ATOMS: atom_id res chain seq x y z
N MET A 1 13.21 -2.35 -20.85
CA MET A 1 13.20 -3.33 -19.74
C MET A 1 11.85 -4.02 -19.76
N SER A 2 11.83 -5.34 -19.91
CA SER A 2 10.59 -6.12 -19.90
C SER A 2 10.05 -6.11 -18.47
N ILE A 3 8.79 -5.69 -18.30
CA ILE A 3 8.05 -5.92 -17.05
C ILE A 3 7.87 -7.43 -17.01
N SER A 4 8.71 -8.16 -16.26
CA SER A 4 8.52 -9.60 -16.07
C SER A 4 7.12 -9.82 -15.53
N GLU A 5 6.23 -10.43 -16.33
CA GLU A 5 4.92 -10.87 -15.83
C GLU A 5 5.16 -11.72 -14.57
N ALA A 6 4.34 -11.55 -13.54
CA ALA A 6 4.47 -12.27 -12.26
C ALA A 6 4.66 -13.79 -12.46
N GLY A 7 4.06 -14.35 -13.53
CA GLY A 7 4.19 -15.76 -13.90
C GLY A 7 5.61 -16.25 -14.21
N GLN A 8 6.55 -15.38 -14.56
CA GLN A 8 7.96 -15.76 -14.71
C GLN A 8 8.68 -15.95 -13.36
N ILE A 9 8.19 -15.29 -12.29
CA ILE A 9 8.82 -15.31 -10.96
C ILE A 9 8.12 -16.34 -10.05
N THR A 10 6.79 -16.35 -10.03
CA THR A 10 5.99 -17.22 -9.16
C THR A 10 5.66 -18.57 -9.79
N GLY A 11 5.92 -18.74 -11.09
CA GLY A 11 5.51 -19.90 -11.87
C GLY A 11 4.01 -19.97 -12.15
N THR A 12 3.22 -19.00 -11.67
CA THR A 12 1.77 -18.92 -11.87
C THR A 12 1.41 -17.58 -12.50
N LYS A 13 0.81 -17.61 -13.70
CA LYS A 13 0.31 -16.39 -14.34
C LYS A 13 -0.92 -15.90 -13.58
N ASP A 14 -0.79 -14.72 -12.99
CA ASP A 14 -1.88 -14.06 -12.29
C ASP A 14 -1.95 -12.59 -12.73
N LYS A 15 -3.07 -12.24 -13.36
CA LYS A 15 -3.33 -10.88 -13.88
C LYS A 15 -3.61 -9.87 -12.76
N ASP A 16 -4.01 -10.35 -11.58
CA ASP A 16 -4.45 -9.54 -10.44
C ASP A 16 -3.36 -9.45 -9.35
N TYR A 17 -2.35 -10.32 -9.40
CA TYR A 17 -1.24 -10.37 -8.44
C TYR A 17 -0.65 -9.00 -8.09
N ASN A 18 -0.26 -8.20 -9.09
CA ASN A 18 0.34 -6.88 -8.84
C ASN A 18 -0.64 -5.93 -8.10
N LEU A 19 -1.94 -6.05 -8.37
CA LEU A 19 -2.95 -5.24 -7.71
C LEU A 19 -3.21 -5.72 -6.27
N ILE A 20 -3.22 -7.04 -6.05
CA ILE A 20 -3.32 -7.64 -4.71
C ILE A 20 -2.13 -7.19 -3.86
N TRP A 21 -0.92 -7.33 -4.40
CA TRP A 21 0.31 -6.87 -3.75
C TRP A 21 0.26 -5.38 -3.45
N PHE A 22 -0.17 -4.55 -4.40
CA PHE A 22 -0.29 -3.11 -4.19
C PHE A 22 -1.24 -2.75 -3.04
N VAL A 23 -2.41 -3.38 -2.98
CA VAL A 23 -3.39 -3.15 -1.89
C VAL A 23 -2.80 -3.54 -0.54
N GLU A 24 -2.15 -4.70 -0.47
CA GLU A 24 -1.48 -5.17 0.75
C GLU A 24 -0.37 -4.19 1.19
N ALA A 25 0.49 -3.77 0.26
CA ALA A 25 1.57 -2.83 0.53
C ALA A 25 1.04 -1.49 1.05
N CYS A 26 -0.05 -0.96 0.47
CA CYS A 26 -0.70 0.26 0.96
C CYS A 26 -1.26 0.10 2.38
N LEU A 27 -1.92 -1.01 2.69
CA LEU A 27 -2.47 -1.27 4.03
C LEU A 27 -1.36 -1.44 5.08
N SER A 28 -0.33 -2.21 4.73
CA SER A 28 0.86 -2.42 5.57
C SER A 28 1.58 -1.09 5.85
N ASN A 29 1.73 -0.25 4.83
CA ASN A 29 2.35 1.06 5.00
C ASN A 29 1.48 2.00 5.84
N ALA A 30 0.17 2.01 5.68
CA ALA A 30 -0.73 2.83 6.52
C ALA A 30 -0.62 2.50 8.01
N LEU A 31 -0.48 1.21 8.36
CA LEU A 31 -0.23 0.79 9.74
C LEU A 31 1.16 1.26 10.21
N ARG A 32 2.19 1.08 9.40
CA ARG A 32 3.56 1.49 9.73
C ARG A 32 3.69 3.01 9.95
N MET A 33 3.05 3.83 9.12
CA MET A 33 3.08 5.28 9.25
C MET A 33 2.41 5.77 10.54
N GLU A 34 1.47 5.02 11.11
CA GLU A 34 0.88 5.33 12.42
C GLU A 34 1.94 5.25 13.52
N THR A 35 2.66 4.12 13.59
CA THR A 35 3.74 3.92 14.55
C THR A 35 4.84 4.98 14.40
N TYR A 36 5.21 5.30 13.16
CA TYR A 36 6.24 6.31 12.92
C TYR A 36 5.79 7.72 13.29
N ALA A 37 4.51 8.05 13.11
CA ALA A 37 3.95 9.31 13.58
C ALA A 37 3.97 9.39 15.11
N GLU A 38 3.59 8.31 15.81
CA GLU A 38 3.64 8.25 17.27
C GLU A 38 5.07 8.36 17.82
N ASP A 39 6.04 7.71 17.17
CA ASP A 39 7.46 7.83 17.51
C ASP A 39 7.94 9.28 17.41
N ALA A 40 7.61 9.96 16.30
CA ALA A 40 7.96 11.36 16.09
C ALA A 40 7.28 12.30 17.10
N GLU A 41 6.01 12.04 17.45
CA GLU A 41 5.31 12.80 18.51
C GLU A 41 6.01 12.63 19.87
N ARG A 42 6.43 11.41 20.21
CA ARG A 42 7.17 11.13 21.45
C ARG A 42 8.54 11.81 21.50
N SER A 43 9.19 12.00 20.36
CA SER A 43 10.45 12.74 20.26
C SER A 43 10.28 14.26 20.15
N GLY A 44 9.04 14.76 20.10
CA GLY A 44 8.72 16.18 19.94
C GLY A 44 8.89 16.72 18.52
N ASP A 45 9.09 15.84 17.53
CA ASP A 45 9.23 16.21 16.11
C ASP A 45 7.86 16.28 15.43
N THR A 46 7.20 17.43 15.59
CA THR A 46 5.84 17.64 15.09
C THR A 46 5.75 17.72 13.55
N GLU A 47 6.82 18.17 12.89
CA GLU A 47 6.88 18.23 11.42
C GLU A 47 6.93 16.82 10.83
N LEU A 48 7.77 15.96 11.39
CA LEU A 48 7.91 14.57 10.98
C LEU A 48 6.64 13.76 11.28
N ALA A 49 6.02 13.97 12.44
CA ALA A 49 4.73 13.35 12.76
C ALA A 49 3.64 13.73 11.74
N ALA A 50 3.55 15.02 11.39
CA ALA A 50 2.59 15.49 10.39
C ALA A 50 2.89 14.92 9.00
N PHE A 51 4.17 14.78 8.63
CA PHE A 51 4.58 14.12 7.40
C PHE A 51 4.10 12.66 7.34
N PHE A 52 4.35 11.87 8.39
CA PHE A 52 3.90 10.47 8.43
C PHE A 52 2.38 10.32 8.41
N ARG A 53 1.63 11.21 9.08
CA ARG A 53 0.16 11.21 8.99
C ARG A 53 -0.36 11.50 7.59
N ARG A 54 0.28 12.40 6.84
CA ARG A 54 -0.07 12.62 5.43
C ARG A 54 0.23 11.37 4.58
N ALA A 55 1.40 10.76 4.76
CA ALA A 55 1.78 9.53 4.06
C ALA A 55 0.83 8.35 4.39
N GLN A 56 0.36 8.26 5.63
CA GLN A 56 -0.68 7.33 6.05
C GLN A 56 -1.98 7.57 5.27
N GLY A 57 -2.42 8.82 5.16
CA GLY A 57 -3.62 9.20 4.41
C GLY A 57 -3.58 8.77 2.94
N GLU A 58 -2.46 9.04 2.26
CA GLU A 58 -2.27 8.62 0.86
C GLU A 58 -2.25 7.08 0.72
N SER A 59 -1.64 6.37 1.68
CA SER A 59 -1.63 4.91 1.71
C SER A 59 -3.04 4.34 1.87
N ARG A 60 -3.85 4.91 2.78
CA ARG A 60 -5.27 4.52 2.96
C ARG A 60 -6.08 4.75 1.69
N LYS A 61 -5.89 5.88 1.02
CA LYS A 61 -6.55 6.21 -0.24
C LYS A 61 -6.19 5.23 -1.35
N GLY A 62 -4.90 4.93 -1.51
CA GLY A 62 -4.41 3.94 -2.47
C GLY A 62 -5.00 2.55 -2.22
N ALA A 63 -5.02 2.11 -0.97
CA ALA A 63 -5.64 0.83 -0.59
C ALA A 63 -7.12 0.78 -0.95
N GLU A 64 -7.88 1.85 -0.68
CA GLU A 64 -9.32 1.89 -0.98
C GLU A 64 -9.61 1.83 -2.48
N GLN A 65 -8.89 2.63 -3.28
CA GLN A 65 -9.01 2.59 -4.74
C GLN A 65 -8.61 1.21 -5.30
N GLY A 66 -7.53 0.62 -4.78
CA GLY A 66 -7.07 -0.70 -5.18
C GLY A 66 -8.08 -1.80 -4.85
N LYS A 67 -8.69 -1.78 -3.65
CA LYS A 67 -9.77 -2.72 -3.27
C LYS A 67 -10.97 -2.62 -4.20
N GLN A 68 -11.40 -1.41 -4.55
CA GLN A 68 -12.53 -1.20 -5.47
C GLN A 68 -12.22 -1.76 -6.87
N LEU A 69 -11.00 -1.56 -7.37
CA LEU A 69 -10.59 -2.14 -8.64
C LEU A 69 -10.49 -3.67 -8.58
N LEU A 70 -9.96 -4.22 -7.49
CA LEU A 70 -9.84 -5.67 -7.29
C LEU A 70 -11.21 -6.33 -7.24
N ALA A 71 -12.18 -5.73 -6.52
CA ALA A 71 -13.56 -6.21 -6.47
C ALA A 71 -14.20 -6.31 -7.86
N LYS A 72 -13.99 -5.30 -8.72
CA LYS A 72 -14.47 -5.31 -10.11
C LYS A 72 -13.82 -6.40 -10.96
N ARG A 73 -12.57 -6.76 -10.67
CA ARG A 73 -11.79 -7.74 -11.46
C ARG A 73 -12.01 -9.19 -11.02
N LEU A 74 -12.39 -9.42 -9.77
CA LEU A 74 -12.70 -10.74 -9.23
C LEU A 74 -14.18 -11.13 -9.42
N GLY A 75 -15.07 -10.15 -9.59
CA GLY A 75 -16.48 -10.39 -9.93
C GLY A 75 -16.74 -10.57 -11.43
N ALA A 76 -15.70 -10.61 -12.26
CA ALA A 76 -15.76 -10.72 -13.73
C ALA A 76 -15.24 -12.07 -14.22
#